data_AF-A0A7C3MNG0-F1
#
_entry.id   AF-A0A7C3MNG0-F1
#
_cell.length_a   1.000
_cell.length_b   1.000
_cell.length_c   1.000
_cell.angle_alpha   90.00
_cell.angle_beta   90.00
_cell.angle_gamma   90.00
#
_symmetry.space_group_name_H-M   'P 1'
#
loop_
_entity.id
_entity.type
_entity.pdbx_description
1 polymer ?
#
loop_
_entity_poly.entity_id
_entity_poly.type
_entity_poly.pdbx_seq_one_letter_code
_entity_poly.pdbx_strand_id
1 'polypeptide(L)'
;MKKLFFLIIFLSLSFNNINGEEKDKISSLEKSIVFPGWGQISEKRYLEGLIFAGSELFCLAGIFKNLREGNKYYELYKKAESTEDAIKFRDLTIKFDKRRNRFIAGAVAVWALNLIDMSIFSRKRSSLVLNFGEDFYEIVFRKEF
;
A
#
# COMPACT_ATOMS: atom_id res chain seq x y z
N MET A 1 -3.19 12.46 16.21
CA MET A 1 -1.73 12.61 16.06
C MET A 1 -0.94 11.35 16.41
N LYS A 2 -1.27 10.60 17.48
CA LYS A 2 -0.55 9.37 17.88
C LYS A 2 -0.47 8.25 16.82
N LYS A 3 -1.45 8.14 15.91
CA LYS A 3 -1.45 7.13 14.83
C LYS A 3 -0.45 7.42 13.69
N LEU A 4 -0.13 8.69 13.44
CA LEU A 4 0.85 9.09 12.42
C LEU A 4 2.29 8.81 12.89
N PHE A 5 2.51 8.95 14.20
CA PHE A 5 3.78 8.64 14.84
C PHE A 5 4.13 7.15 14.76
N PHE A 6 3.13 6.27 14.95
CA PHE A 6 3.32 4.82 14.75
C PHE A 6 3.62 4.45 13.30
N LEU A 7 3.01 5.14 12.32
CA LEU A 7 3.31 4.90 10.90
C LEU A 7 4.75 5.31 10.55
N ILE A 8 5.22 6.44 11.08
CA ILE A 8 6.59 6.93 10.87
C ILE A 8 7.61 6.02 11.57
N ILE A 9 7.31 5.54 12.79
CA ILE A 9 8.15 4.57 13.51
C ILE A 9 8.18 3.22 12.80
N PHE A 10 7.04 2.74 12.29
CA PHE A 10 7.00 1.50 11.52
C PHE A 10 7.79 1.62 10.21
N LEU A 11 7.67 2.76 9.52
CA LEU A 11 8.49 3.08 8.35
C LEU A 11 9.99 3.12 8.72
N SER A 12 10.38 3.78 9.82
CA SER A 12 11.79 3.90 10.20
C SER A 12 12.40 2.61 10.78
N LEU A 13 11.59 1.74 11.41
CA LEU A 13 12.02 0.39 11.80
C LEU A 13 12.19 -0.52 10.58
N SER A 14 11.36 -0.39 9.55
CA SER A 14 11.58 -1.06 8.27
C SER A 14 12.86 -0.60 7.57
N PHE A 15 13.31 0.65 7.77
CA PHE A 15 14.57 1.16 7.21
C PHE A 15 15.82 0.66 7.95
N ASN A 16 15.75 0.45 9.27
CA ASN A 16 16.94 0.09 10.07
C ASN A 16 17.32 -1.40 10.01
N ASN A 17 16.43 -2.28 9.54
CA ASN A 17 16.71 -3.72 9.45
C ASN A 17 17.38 -4.14 8.12
N ILE A 18 17.86 -3.17 7.32
CA ILE A 18 18.41 -3.38 5.96
C ILE A 18 19.95 -3.46 5.95
N ASN A 19 20.62 -3.28 7.10
CA ASN A 19 22.08 -3.15 7.13
C ASN A 19 22.86 -4.47 7.39
N GLY A 20 22.22 -5.62 7.22
CA GLY A 20 22.84 -6.93 7.44
C GLY A 20 22.75 -7.83 6.22
N GLU A 21 23.82 -7.81 5.42
CA GLU A 21 24.24 -8.79 4.41
C GLU A 21 23.66 -8.71 2.98
N GLU A 22 24.61 -8.77 2.04
CA GLU A 22 24.57 -8.77 0.56
C GLU A 22 24.15 -7.49 -0.21
N LYS A 23 25.20 -6.77 -0.66
CA LYS A 23 25.17 -5.93 -1.85
C LYS A 23 24.95 -6.80 -3.09
N ASP A 24 23.72 -7.05 -3.50
CA ASP A 24 23.34 -7.11 -4.92
C ASP A 24 21.81 -7.19 -5.09
N LYS A 25 21.26 -6.16 -5.74
CA LYS A 25 19.84 -6.00 -6.11
C LYS A 25 18.84 -6.07 -4.94
N ILE A 26 18.49 -4.89 -4.40
CA ILE A 26 17.23 -4.68 -3.66
C ILE A 26 16.12 -5.40 -4.44
N SER A 27 15.54 -6.41 -3.81
CA SER A 27 14.55 -7.29 -4.42
C SER A 27 13.36 -6.44 -4.86
N SER A 28 12.80 -6.71 -6.04
CA SER A 28 11.61 -6.00 -6.52
C SER A 28 10.45 -6.06 -5.52
N LEU A 29 10.45 -7.08 -4.64
CA LEU A 29 9.49 -7.25 -3.55
C LEU A 29 9.70 -6.21 -2.43
N GLU A 30 10.95 -5.92 -2.04
CA GLU A 30 11.28 -4.89 -1.04
C GLU A 30 10.88 -3.49 -1.52
N LYS A 31 11.09 -3.22 -2.81
CA LYS A 31 10.65 -1.96 -3.43
C LYS A 31 9.14 -1.76 -3.36
N SER A 32 8.37 -2.82 -3.59
CA SER A 32 6.90 -2.79 -3.51
C SER A 32 6.36 -2.67 -2.08
N ILE A 33 7.11 -3.11 -1.07
CA ILE A 33 6.74 -2.90 0.35
C ILE A 33 6.70 -1.40 0.66
N VAL A 34 7.65 -0.62 0.12
CA VAL A 34 7.77 0.82 0.37
C VAL A 34 6.67 1.61 -0.33
N PHE A 35 6.39 1.30 -1.60
CA PHE A 35 5.36 2.00 -2.36
C PHE A 35 4.70 1.06 -3.40
N PRO A 36 3.35 0.95 -3.39
CA PRO A 36 2.64 0.15 -4.38
C PRO A 36 2.99 0.56 -5.82
N GLY A 37 3.39 -0.43 -6.63
CA GLY A 37 3.73 -0.24 -8.04
C GLY A 37 5.23 -0.06 -8.33
N TRP A 38 6.07 0.22 -7.33
CA TRP A 38 7.51 0.41 -7.56
C TRP A 38 8.19 -0.89 -8.00
N GLY A 39 7.86 -2.02 -7.38
CA GLY A 39 8.38 -3.33 -7.74
C GLY A 39 8.07 -3.69 -9.19
N GLN A 40 6.81 -3.53 -9.62
CA GLN A 40 6.39 -3.78 -10.99
C GLN A 40 7.11 -2.89 -12.02
N ILE A 41 7.28 -1.60 -11.74
CA ILE A 41 8.03 -0.68 -12.61
C ILE A 41 9.49 -1.13 -12.75
N SER A 42 10.11 -1.57 -11.66
CA SER A 42 11.49 -2.09 -11.67
C SER A 42 11.63 -3.37 -12.50
N GLU A 43 10.55 -4.12 -12.66
CA GLU A 43 10.47 -5.34 -13.46
C GLU A 43 9.96 -5.11 -14.88
N LYS A 44 9.89 -3.85 -15.34
CA LYS A 44 9.37 -3.42 -16.66
C LYS A 44 7.87 -3.71 -16.87
N ARG A 45 7.13 -4.01 -15.81
CA ARG A 45 5.66 -4.15 -15.78
C ARG A 45 5.01 -2.79 -15.55
N TYR A 46 5.18 -1.88 -16.51
CA TYR A 46 4.79 -0.48 -16.35
C TYR A 46 3.29 -0.26 -16.19
N LEU A 47 2.48 -1.04 -16.90
CA LEU A 47 1.02 -0.90 -16.84
C LEU A 47 0.49 -1.28 -15.45
N GLU A 48 0.91 -2.43 -14.92
CA GLU A 48 0.51 -2.87 -13.58
C GLU A 48 1.06 -1.94 -12.50
N GLY A 49 2.32 -1.51 -12.65
CA GLY A 49 2.93 -0.53 -11.77
C GLY A 49 2.17 0.79 -11.71
N LEU A 50 1.77 1.33 -12.86
CA LEU A 50 0.96 2.55 -12.96
C LEU A 50 -0.44 2.37 -12.35
N ILE A 51 -1.07 1.21 -12.54
CA ILE A 51 -2.38 0.93 -11.94
C ILE A 51 -2.28 0.93 -10.41
N PHE A 52 -1.30 0.23 -9.83
CA PHE A 52 -1.13 0.19 -8.37
C PHE A 52 -0.74 1.55 -7.80
N ALA A 53 0.24 2.23 -8.41
CA ALA A 53 0.69 3.55 -7.98
C ALA A 53 -0.44 4.60 -8.09
N GLY A 54 -1.16 4.62 -9.21
CA GLY A 54 -2.29 5.51 -9.43
C GLY A 54 -3.44 5.25 -8.45
N SER A 55 -3.73 3.98 -8.16
CA SER A 55 -4.76 3.61 -7.17
C SER A 55 -4.39 4.05 -5.76
N GLU A 56 -3.12 3.92 -5.38
CA GLU A 56 -2.62 4.37 -4.09
C GLU A 56 -2.70 5.90 -3.98
N LEU A 57 -2.22 6.62 -5.00
CA LEU A 57 -2.32 8.09 -5.07
C LEU A 57 -3.76 8.58 -4.98
N PHE A 58 -4.69 7.89 -5.65
CA PHE A 58 -6.12 8.19 -5.56
C PHE A 58 -6.65 8.02 -4.12
N CYS A 59 -6.27 6.94 -3.45
CA CYS A 59 -6.65 6.71 -2.06
C CYS A 59 -6.07 7.79 -1.13
N LEU A 60 -4.79 8.12 -1.28
CA LEU A 60 -4.12 9.17 -0.52
C LEU A 60 -4.79 10.54 -0.72
N ALA A 61 -5.08 10.92 -1.96
CA ALA A 61 -5.81 12.16 -2.27
C ALA A 61 -7.18 12.19 -1.59
N GLY A 62 -7.90 11.06 -1.61
CA GLY A 62 -9.16 10.89 -0.88
C GLY A 62 -9.01 11.07 0.63
N ILE A 63 -7.97 10.51 1.23
CA ILE A 63 -7.68 10.65 2.67
C ILE A 63 -7.45 12.12 3.02
N PHE A 64 -6.57 12.81 2.30
CA PHE A 64 -6.24 14.22 2.58
C PHE A 64 -7.44 15.14 2.40
N LYS A 65 -8.23 14.95 1.33
CA LYS A 65 -9.45 15.72 1.09
C LYS A 65 -10.45 15.57 2.24
N ASN A 66 -10.75 14.34 2.64
CA ASN A 66 -11.72 14.09 3.70
C ASN A 66 -11.19 14.48 5.09
N LEU A 67 -9.88 14.43 5.32
CA LEU A 67 -9.25 14.92 6.55
C LEU A 67 -9.40 16.44 6.67
N ARG A 68 -9.14 17.18 5.59
CA ARG A 68 -9.28 18.65 5.58
C ARG A 68 -10.72 19.07 5.85
N GLU A 69 -11.68 18.47 5.15
CA GLU A 69 -13.10 18.77 5.35
C GLU A 69 -13.58 18.36 6.74
N GLY A 70 -13.20 17.17 7.23
CA GLY A 70 -13.52 16.72 8.58
C GLY A 70 -13.03 17.69 9.65
N ASN A 71 -11.79 18.16 9.54
CA ASN A 71 -11.24 19.17 10.45
C ASN A 71 -11.99 20.49 10.38
N LYS A 72 -12.35 20.96 9.17
CA LYS A 72 -13.14 22.18 9.01
C LYS A 72 -14.47 22.12 9.76
N TYR A 73 -15.22 21.02 9.60
CA TYR A 73 -16.50 20.86 10.30
C TYR A 73 -16.33 20.64 11.80
N TYR A 74 -15.24 20.02 12.23
CA TYR A 74 -14.92 19.90 13.65
C TYR A 74 -14.63 21.26 14.30
N GLU A 75 -13.94 22.16 13.60
CA GLU A 75 -13.74 23.53 14.09
C GLU A 75 -15.03 24.35 14.11
N LEU A 76 -15.94 24.15 13.15
CA LEU A 76 -17.27 24.77 13.17
C LEU A 76 -18.12 24.24 14.34
N TYR A 77 -18.07 22.93 14.61
CA TYR A 77 -18.71 22.32 15.78
C TYR A 77 -18.28 22.98 17.10
N LYS A 78 -16.98 23.24 17.27
CA LYS A 78 -16.46 23.90 18.49
C LYS A 78 -16.93 25.34 18.66
N LYS A 79 -17.29 26.00 17.55
CA LYS A 79 -17.71 27.41 17.51
C LYS A 79 -19.23 27.55 17.43
N ALA A 80 -19.98 26.45 17.48
CA ALA A 80 -21.43 26.50 17.38
C ALA A 80 -22.04 27.15 18.64
N GLU A 81 -22.87 28.16 18.43
CA GLU A 81 -23.59 28.86 19.49
C GLU A 81 -24.96 28.20 19.77
N SER A 82 -25.51 27.49 18.78
CA SER A 82 -26.77 26.75 18.87
C SER A 82 -26.54 25.23 18.97
N THR A 83 -27.47 24.55 19.64
CA THR A 83 -27.44 23.09 19.75
C THR A 83 -27.67 22.44 18.38
N GLU A 84 -28.54 23.04 17.57
CA GLU A 84 -28.88 22.58 16.23
C GLU A 84 -27.65 22.60 15.31
N ASP A 85 -26.87 23.69 15.32
CA ASP A 85 -25.65 23.79 14.53
C ASP A 85 -24.56 22.83 15.03
N ALA A 86 -24.45 22.64 16.35
CA ALA A 86 -23.52 21.70 16.94
C ALA A 86 -23.82 20.27 16.45
N ILE A 87 -25.07 19.82 16.48
CA ILE A 87 -25.48 18.50 15.99
C ILE A 87 -25.17 18.38 14.49
N LYS A 88 -25.53 19.39 13.70
CA LYS A 88 -25.29 19.40 12.24
C LYS A 88 -23.81 19.30 11.89
N PHE A 89 -22.93 20.08 12.53
CA PHE A 89 -21.50 20.04 12.27
C PHE A 89 -20.85 18.75 12.77
N ARG A 90 -21.38 18.18 13.88
CA ARG A 90 -20.95 16.88 14.37
C ARG A 90 -21.24 15.77 13.35
N ASP A 91 -22.44 15.75 12.79
CA ASP A 91 -22.83 14.75 11.78
C ASP A 91 -21.99 14.86 10.51
N LEU A 92 -21.70 16.09 10.07
CA LEU A 92 -20.81 16.33 8.93
C LEU A 92 -19.40 15.82 9.22
N THR A 93 -18.85 16.09 10.40
CA THR A 93 -17.53 15.56 10.82
C THR A 93 -17.50 14.03 10.73
N ILE A 94 -18.50 13.36 11.29
CA ILE A 94 -18.63 11.89 11.26
C ILE A 94 -18.72 11.37 9.82
N LYS A 95 -19.46 12.07 8.95
CA LYS A 95 -19.58 11.71 7.52
C LYS A 95 -18.23 11.75 6.81
N PHE A 96 -17.42 12.78 7.02
CA PHE A 96 -16.09 12.89 6.43
C PHE A 96 -15.10 11.89 7.04
N ASP A 97 -15.19 11.61 8.34
CA ASP A 97 -14.39 10.55 8.98
C ASP A 97 -14.70 9.17 8.39
N LYS A 98 -15.97 8.83 8.19
CA LYS A 98 -16.38 7.57 7.54
C LYS A 98 -15.85 7.46 6.11
N ARG A 99 -15.86 8.58 5.35
CA ARG A 99 -15.29 8.62 4.00
C ARG A 99 -13.77 8.44 4.01
N ARG A 100 -13.05 9.15 4.90
CA ARG A 100 -11.60 8.97 5.08
C ARG A 100 -11.27 7.51 5.40
N ASN A 101 -11.99 6.90 6.33
CA ASN A 101 -11.73 5.50 6.72
C ASN A 101 -11.93 4.53 5.55
N ARG A 102 -12.88 4.78 4.63
CA ARG A 102 -13.01 3.98 3.41
C ARG A 102 -11.81 4.12 2.48
N PHE A 103 -11.26 5.32 2.32
CA PHE A 103 -10.04 5.51 1.53
C PHE A 103 -8.81 4.88 2.19
N ILE A 104 -8.70 4.92 3.53
CA ILE A 104 -7.64 4.21 4.26
C ILE A 104 -7.75 2.70 4.03
N ALA A 105 -8.96 2.14 4.15
CA ALA A 105 -9.18 0.73 3.87
C ALA A 105 -8.85 0.38 2.41
N GLY A 106 -9.20 1.27 1.46
CA GLY A 106 -8.83 1.15 0.06
C GLY A 106 -7.32 1.13 -0.16
N ALA A 107 -6.56 2.07 0.43
CA ALA A 107 -5.10 2.10 0.35
C ALA A 107 -4.47 0.81 0.88
N VAL A 108 -4.93 0.32 2.05
CA VAL A 108 -4.46 -0.95 2.62
C VAL A 108 -4.75 -2.13 1.68
N ALA A 109 -5.94 -2.16 1.06
CA ALA A 109 -6.30 -3.20 0.10
C ALA A 109 -5.43 -3.14 -1.16
N VAL A 110 -5.20 -1.95 -1.73
CA VAL A 110 -4.33 -1.74 -2.89
C VAL A 110 -2.90 -2.19 -2.58
N TRP A 111 -2.37 -1.82 -1.41
CA TRP A 111 -1.05 -2.24 -0.95
C TRP A 111 -0.96 -3.76 -0.79
N ALA A 112 -1.94 -4.39 -0.14
CA ALA A 112 -1.96 -5.85 0.03
C ALA A 112 -2.03 -6.59 -1.31
N LEU A 113 -2.87 -6.12 -2.24
CA LEU A 113 -2.97 -6.69 -3.59
C LEU A 113 -1.67 -6.51 -4.38
N ASN A 114 -0.99 -5.38 -4.22
CA ASN A 114 0.32 -5.15 -4.84
C ASN A 114 1.36 -6.16 -4.37
N LEU A 115 1.41 -6.44 -3.07
CA LEU A 115 2.32 -7.44 -2.50
C LEU A 115 2.00 -8.85 -2.96
N ILE A 116 0.70 -9.21 -3.04
CA ILE A 116 0.27 -10.52 -3.53
C ILE A 116 0.72 -10.71 -5.00
N ASP A 117 0.46 -9.73 -5.87
CA ASP A 117 0.89 -9.77 -7.28
C ASP A 117 2.40 -9.97 -7.41
N MET A 118 3.19 -9.20 -6.65
CA MET A 118 4.65 -9.34 -6.66
C MET A 118 5.13 -10.68 -6.12
N SER A 119 4.50 -11.21 -5.07
CA SER A 119 4.87 -12.50 -4.48
C SER A 119 4.62 -13.67 -5.44
N ILE A 120 3.49 -13.65 -6.15
CA ILE A 120 3.14 -14.66 -7.16
C ILE A 120 4.12 -14.58 -8.33
N PHE A 121 4.42 -13.36 -8.79
CA PHE A 121 5.33 -13.15 -9.90
C PHE A 121 6.77 -13.58 -9.57
N SER A 122 7.26 -13.24 -8.38
CA SER A 122 8.58 -13.64 -7.90
C SER A 122 8.71 -15.18 -7.86
N ARG A 123 7.69 -15.89 -7.34
CA ARG A 123 7.63 -17.36 -7.35
C ARG A 123 7.66 -17.96 -8.75
N LYS A 124 6.92 -17.37 -9.70
CA LYS A 124 6.91 -17.81 -11.11
C LYS A 124 8.27 -17.62 -11.78
N ARG A 125 9.01 -16.56 -11.43
CA ARG A 125 10.36 -16.35 -11.95
C ARG A 125 11.34 -17.38 -11.40
N SER A 126 11.29 -17.70 -10.10
CA SER A 126 12.19 -18.71 -9.51
C SER A 126 12.01 -20.11 -10.11
N SER A 127 10.77 -20.51 -10.46
CA SER A 127 10.54 -21.82 -11.10
C SER A 127 11.01 -21.88 -12.55
N LEU A 128 11.12 -20.74 -13.24
CA LEU A 128 11.65 -20.65 -14.61
C LEU A 128 13.18 -20.68 -14.65
N VAL A 129 13.86 -20.14 -13.64
CA VAL A 129 15.33 -20.08 -13.60
C VAL A 129 15.96 -21.44 -13.25
N LEU A 130 15.20 -22.38 -12.69
CA LEU A 130 15.67 -23.73 -12.34
C LEU A 130 15.80 -24.70 -13.54
N ASN A 131 15.71 -24.24 -14.79
CA ASN A 131 15.82 -25.07 -16.01
C ASN A 131 16.99 -24.68 -16.93
N PHE A 132 18.06 -24.09 -16.40
CA PHE A 132 19.28 -23.83 -17.17
C PHE A 132 20.51 -24.32 -16.39
N GLY A 133 20.61 -25.64 -16.27
CA GLY A 133 21.83 -26.36 -15.96
C GLY A 133 22.08 -27.35 -17.10
N GLU A 134 23.29 -27.33 -17.64
CA GLU A 134 23.74 -28.11 -18.79
C GLU A 134 23.59 -29.61 -18.53
N ASP A 135 23.21 -30.34 -19.59
CA ASP A 135 23.02 -31.78 -19.67
C ASP A 135 21.65 -32.36 -19.25
N PHE A 136 21.03 -32.99 -20.26
CA PHE A 136 19.86 -33.88 -20.25
C PHE A 136 18.45 -33.27 -20.13
N TYR A 137 17.72 -33.39 -21.26
CA TYR A 137 16.26 -33.34 -21.32
C TYR A 137 15.68 -34.57 -20.62
N GLU A 138 15.18 -34.42 -19.40
CA GLU A 138 14.21 -35.37 -18.82
C GLU A 138 12.97 -34.60 -18.37
N ILE A 139 11.87 -34.75 -19.11
CA ILE A 139 10.55 -34.23 -18.72
C ILE A 139 10.04 -35.13 -17.61
N VAL A 140 10.39 -34.84 -16.36
CA VAL A 140 9.76 -35.45 -15.19
C VAL A 140 8.51 -34.64 -14.84
N PHE A 141 7.36 -35.07 -15.38
CA PHE A 141 6.07 -34.66 -14.85
C PHE A 141 5.90 -35.23 -13.44
N ARG A 142 6.38 -34.52 -12.41
CA ARG A 142 6.03 -34.84 -11.04
C ARG A 142 4.61 -34.32 -10.77
N LYS A 143 3.67 -35.25 -10.87
CA LYS A 143 2.28 -35.12 -10.40
C LYS A 143 2.33 -35.18 -8.87
N GLU A 144 2.11 -34.07 -8.19
CA GLU A 144 1.80 -34.11 -6.77
C GLU A 144 0.27 -34.09 -6.64
N PHE A 145 -0.23 -35.12 -5.95
CA PHE A 145 -1.65 -35.43 -5.73
C PHE A 145 -2.35 -34.39 -4.85
#